data_AF-A0A9X8QLR6-F1
#
_entry.id   AF-A0A9X8QLR6-F1
#
_cell.length_a   1.000
_cell.length_b   1.000
_cell.length_c   1.000
_cell.angle_alpha   90.00
_cell.angle_beta   90.00
_cell.angle_gamma   90.00
#
_symmetry.space_group_name_H-M   'P 1'
#
loop_
_entity.id
_entity.type
_entity.pdbx_description
1 polymer ?
#
loop_
_entity_poly.entity_id
_entity_poly.type
_entity_poly.pdbx_seq_one_letter_code
_entity_poly.pdbx_strand_id
1 'polypeptide(L)'
;MDTRRSLTADEAHTPYINHVMGCRNCFAPTARYCPTGESLRADYVIAYVMEKPDRLARKRALQVEKDKNPHLFPLIRDRITSLIQAD
;
A
#
# COMPACT_ATOMS: atom_id res chain seq x y z
N MET A 1 -7.83 -23.86 -9.21
CA MET A 1 -8.07 -22.50 -8.68
C MET A 1 -6.75 -22.03 -8.12
N ASP A 2 -6.09 -21.13 -8.84
CA ASP A 2 -4.73 -20.68 -8.57
C ASP A 2 -4.73 -19.67 -7.40
N THR A 3 -4.28 -20.09 -6.22
CA THR A 3 -4.37 -19.34 -4.96
C THR A 3 -3.14 -18.49 -4.63
N ARG A 4 -2.27 -18.17 -5.60
CA ARG A 4 -1.00 -17.45 -5.33
C ARG A 4 -0.75 -16.18 -6.14
N ARG A 5 -1.74 -15.61 -6.83
CA ARG A 5 -1.50 -14.35 -7.55
C ARG A 5 -1.53 -13.18 -6.56
N SER A 6 -0.37 -12.56 -6.35
CA SER A 6 -0.27 -11.27 -5.66
C SER A 6 -1.11 -10.21 -6.39
N LEU A 7 -1.79 -9.34 -5.64
CA LEU A 7 -2.50 -8.19 -6.20
C LEU A 7 -1.54 -7.30 -6.98
N THR A 8 -1.97 -6.89 -8.18
CA THR A 8 -1.29 -5.83 -8.95
C THR A 8 -1.62 -4.45 -8.37
N ALA A 9 -0.81 -3.44 -8.71
CA ALA A 9 -1.02 -2.08 -8.27
C ALA A 9 -2.35 -1.52 -8.76
N ASP A 10 -2.77 -1.85 -9.98
CA ASP A 10 -4.06 -1.40 -10.55
C ASP A 10 -5.25 -2.03 -9.83
N GLU A 11 -5.17 -3.33 -9.51
CA GLU A 11 -6.20 -4.05 -8.74
C GLU A 11 -6.34 -3.49 -7.32
N ALA A 12 -5.24 -3.05 -6.69
CA ALA A 12 -5.26 -2.43 -5.36
C ALA A 12 -5.58 -0.92 -5.38
N HIS A 13 -5.27 -0.23 -6.48
CA HIS A 13 -5.52 1.21 -6.65
C HIS A 13 -7.02 1.53 -6.71
N THR A 14 -7.78 0.74 -7.46
CA THR A 14 -9.22 0.95 -7.65
C THR A 14 -10.02 1.01 -6.33
N PRO A 15 -9.95 0.00 -5.44
CA PRO A 15 -10.67 0.06 -4.17
C PRO A 15 -10.17 1.19 -3.27
N TYR A 16 -8.87 1.50 -3.27
CA TYR A 16 -8.31 2.64 -2.54
C TYR A 16 -8.91 3.99 -2.99
N ILE A 17 -8.91 4.28 -4.29
CA ILE A 17 -9.46 5.53 -4.82
C ILE A 17 -10.96 5.62 -4.56
N ASN A 18 -11.72 4.56 -4.84
CA ASN A 18 -13.16 4.54 -4.60
C ASN A 18 -13.48 4.84 -3.13
N HIS A 19 -12.70 4.27 -2.20
CA HIS A 19 -12.87 4.54 -0.77
C HIS A 19 -12.55 5.99 -0.41
N VAL A 20 -11.39 6.52 -0.83
CA VAL A 20 -10.97 7.90 -0.49
C VAL A 20 -11.93 8.94 -1.05
N MET A 21 -12.46 8.71 -2.26
CA MET A 21 -13.42 9.61 -2.89
C MET A 21 -14.80 9.60 -2.18
N GLY A 22 -15.20 8.48 -1.57
CA GLY A 22 -16.47 8.34 -0.86
C GLY A 22 -16.42 8.58 0.64
N CYS A 23 -15.24 8.51 1.27
CA CYS A 23 -15.10 8.55 2.72
C CYS A 23 -14.80 9.95 3.25
N ARG A 24 -15.70 10.51 4.06
CA ARG A 24 -15.53 11.83 4.70
C ARG A 24 -14.43 11.90 5.76
N ASN A 25 -14.02 10.74 6.28
CA ASN A 25 -12.94 10.64 7.26
C ASN A 25 -11.55 10.57 6.61
N CYS A 26 -11.49 10.24 5.31
CA CYS A 26 -10.27 10.27 4.54
C CYS A 26 -10.05 11.66 3.94
N PHE A 27 -8.80 12.09 3.90
CA PHE A 27 -8.35 13.29 3.20
C PHE A 27 -6.89 13.08 2.75
N ALA A 28 -6.73 12.50 1.55
CA ALA A 28 -5.43 12.15 0.99
C ALA A 28 -4.42 13.31 0.88
N PRO A 29 -4.82 14.57 0.59
CA PRO A 29 -3.86 15.68 0.50
C PRO A 29 -3.06 15.90 1.78
N THR A 30 -3.63 15.61 2.95
CA THR A 30 -2.94 15.72 4.25
C THR A 30 -2.67 14.36 4.88
N ALA A 31 -2.65 13.29 4.06
CA ALA A 31 -2.34 11.94 4.52
C ALA A 31 -3.25 11.46 5.68
N ARG A 32 -4.50 11.95 5.73
CA ARG A 32 -5.46 11.53 6.76
C ARG A 32 -6.29 10.39 6.22
N TYR A 33 -6.31 9.26 6.91
CA TYR A 33 -7.05 8.09 6.49
C TYR A 33 -7.87 7.54 7.67
N CYS A 34 -9.07 7.01 7.39
CA CYS A 34 -9.72 6.13 8.35
C CYS A 34 -9.07 4.74 8.31
N PRO A 35 -9.31 3.85 9.30
CA PRO A 35 -8.65 2.54 9.35
C PRO A 35 -8.80 1.70 8.06
N THR A 36 -9.96 1.76 7.40
CA THR A 36 -10.16 1.10 6.10
C THR A 36 -9.30 1.75 5.01
N GLY A 37 -9.22 3.08 4.98
CA GLY A 37 -8.38 3.83 4.05
C GLY A 37 -6.89 3.55 4.25
N GLU A 38 -6.43 3.43 5.50
CA GLU A 38 -5.05 3.04 5.84
C GLU A 38 -4.72 1.65 5.29
N SER A 39 -5.64 0.69 5.50
CA SER A 39 -5.48 -0.67 4.98
C SER A 39 -5.39 -0.70 3.45
N LEU A 40 -6.33 -0.04 2.77
CA LEU A 40 -6.36 0.01 1.30
C LEU A 40 -5.15 0.74 0.72
N ARG A 41 -4.70 1.81 1.38
CA ARG A 41 -3.47 2.53 0.99
C ARG A 41 -2.26 1.63 1.15
N ALA A 42 -2.15 0.89 2.25
CA ALA A 42 -1.05 -0.04 2.48
C ALA A 42 -1.02 -1.14 1.41
N ASP A 43 -2.16 -1.74 1.06
CA ASP A 43 -2.24 -2.76 0.01
C ASP A 43 -1.81 -2.22 -1.35
N TYR A 44 -2.27 -1.02 -1.71
CA TYR A 44 -1.84 -0.33 -2.93
C TYR A 44 -0.34 -0.07 -2.96
N VAL A 45 0.24 0.45 -1.86
CA VAL A 45 1.68 0.70 -1.78
C VAL A 45 2.47 -0.60 -1.90
N ILE A 46 2.05 -1.67 -1.24
CA ILE A 46 2.75 -2.95 -1.28
C ILE A 46 2.76 -3.49 -2.71
N ALA A 47 1.61 -3.52 -3.38
CA ALA A 47 1.52 -3.96 -4.78
C ALA A 47 2.41 -3.09 -5.69
N TYR A 48 2.32 -1.77 -5.56
CA TYR A 48 3.15 -0.81 -6.31
C TYR A 48 4.65 -0.99 -6.08
N VAL A 49 5.07 -1.29 -4.85
CA VAL A 49 6.45 -1.57 -4.50
C VAL A 49 6.88 -2.90 -5.12
N MET A 50 6.11 -3.97 -4.96
CA MET A 50 6.50 -5.30 -5.45
C MET A 50 6.62 -5.37 -6.97
N GLU A 51 5.84 -4.57 -7.71
CA GLU A 51 5.94 -4.41 -9.15
C GLU A 51 7.22 -3.70 -9.62
N LYS A 52 8.00 -3.07 -8.72
CA LYS A 52 9.26 -2.43 -9.12
C LYS A 52 10.27 -3.47 -9.60
N PRO A 53 11.02 -3.14 -10.67
CA PRO A 53 11.85 -4.10 -11.40
C PRO A 53 13.02 -4.63 -10.56
N ASP A 54 13.50 -3.84 -9.61
CA ASP A 54 14.68 -4.19 -8.82
C ASP A 54 14.59 -3.69 -7.37
N ARG A 55 15.50 -4.20 -6.53
CA ARG A 55 15.58 -3.89 -5.10
C ARG A 55 15.78 -2.41 -4.80
N LEU A 56 16.54 -1.68 -5.62
CA LEU A 56 16.80 -0.26 -5.40
C LEU A 56 15.54 0.56 -5.73
N ALA A 57 14.84 0.22 -6.81
CA ALA A 57 13.56 0.83 -7.17
C ALA A 57 12.51 0.59 -6.07
N ARG A 58 12.45 -0.63 -5.50
CA ARG A 58 11.60 -0.96 -4.33
C ARG A 58 11.93 -0.09 -3.13
N LYS A 59 13.22 0.00 -2.77
CA LYS A 59 13.69 0.81 -1.64
C LYS A 59 13.33 2.30 -1.81
N ARG A 60 13.52 2.86 -3.01
CA ARG A 60 13.18 4.24 -3.32
C ARG A 60 11.67 4.49 -3.22
N ALA A 61 10.84 3.59 -3.76
CA ALA A 61 9.38 3.68 -3.65
C ALA A 61 8.92 3.65 -2.19
N LEU A 62 9.46 2.74 -1.36
CA LEU A 62 9.17 2.70 0.08
C LEU A 62 9.63 3.96 0.81
N GLN A 63 10.77 4.53 0.44
CA GLN A 63 11.26 5.78 1.05
C GLN A 63 10.32 6.95 0.74
N VAL A 64 9.89 7.09 -0.53
CA VAL A 64 8.92 8.12 -0.91
C VAL A 64 7.62 7.98 -0.11
N GLU A 65 7.13 6.75 0.09
CA GLU A 65 5.93 6.53 0.89
C GLU A 65 6.17 6.87 2.36
N LYS A 66 7.32 6.50 2.93
CA LYS A 66 7.69 6.85 4.31
C LYS A 66 7.72 8.37 4.52
N ASP A 67 8.24 9.11 3.55
CA ASP A 67 8.33 10.56 3.63
C ASP A 67 6.95 11.23 3.53
N LYS A 68 6.05 10.70 2.70
CA LYS A 68 4.69 11.24 2.51
C LYS A 68 3.70 10.81 3.59
N ASN A 69 3.78 9.55 4.02
CA ASN A 69 2.84 8.88 4.89
C ASN A 69 3.57 8.13 6.02
N PRO A 70 4.31 8.83 6.90
CA PRO A 70 5.14 8.20 7.92
C PRO A 70 4.35 7.31 8.89
N HIS A 71 3.07 7.64 9.16
CA HIS A 71 2.19 6.86 10.02
C HIS A 71 1.74 5.52 9.40
N LEU A 72 1.74 5.39 8.08
CA LEU A 72 1.41 4.12 7.40
C LEU A 72 2.60 3.17 7.30
N PHE A 73 3.82 3.69 7.41
CA PHE A 73 5.03 2.91 7.20
C PHE A 73 5.15 1.69 8.13
N PRO A 74 4.79 1.75 9.44
CA PRO A 74 4.76 0.56 10.29
C PRO A 74 3.84 -0.53 9.75
N LEU A 75 2.62 -0.19 9.34
CA LEU A 75 1.65 -1.12 8.78
C LEU A 75 2.17 -1.76 7.48
N ILE A 76 2.73 -0.95 6.58
CA ILE A 76 3.29 -1.43 5.31
C ILE A 76 4.45 -2.40 5.56
N ARG A 77 5.38 -2.03 6.45
CA ARG A 77 6.54 -2.86 6.81
C ARG A 77 6.08 -4.20 7.37
N ASP A 78 5.15 -4.17 8.33
CA ASP A 78 4.70 -5.39 9.01
C ASP A 78 4.01 -6.34 8.03
N ARG A 79 3.19 -5.81 7.11
CA ARG A 79 2.57 -6.64 6.04
C ARG A 79 3.60 -7.23 5.08
N ILE A 80 4.59 -6.46 4.65
CA ILE A 80 5.67 -6.98 3.78
C ILE A 80 6.43 -8.11 4.49
N THR A 81 6.76 -7.92 5.77
CA THR A 81 7.41 -8.97 6.57
C THR A 81 6.56 -10.23 6.66
N SER A 82 5.25 -10.10 6.91
CA SER A 82 4.33 -11.24 6.94
C SER A 82 4.24 -11.97 5.60
N LEU A 83 4.25 -11.24 4.48
CA LEU A 83 4.26 -11.85 3.14
C LEU A 83 5.53 -12.68 2.90
N ILE A 84 6.69 -12.15 3.27
CA ILE A 84 7.98 -12.86 3.12
C ILE A 84 8.06 -14.10 4.01
N GLN A 85 7.47 -14.06 5.21
CA GLN A 85 7.48 -15.19 6.15
C GLN A 85 6.47 -16.29 5.81
N ALA A 86 5.49 -16.00 4.95
CA ALA A 86 4.49 -16.95 4.49
C ALA A 86 4.93 -17.74 3.24
N ASP A 87 6.06 -17.36 2.63
CA ASP A 87 6.75 -18.07 1.55
C ASP A 87 7.88 -18.97 2.08
#